data_AF-A0A2S5DII3-F1
#
_entry.id   AF-A0A2S5DII3-F1
#
_cell.length_a   1.000
_cell.length_b   1.000
_cell.length_c   1.000
_cell.angle_alpha   90.00
_cell.angle_beta   90.00
_cell.angle_gamma   90.00
#
_symmetry.space_group_name_H-M   'P 1'
#
loop_
_entity.id
_entity.type
_entity.pdbx_description
1 polymer ?
#
loop_
_entity_poly.entity_id
_entity_poly.type
_entity_poly.pdbx_seq_one_letter_code
_entity_poly.pdbx_strand_id
1 'polypeptide(L)'
;MMPAVQWLKRAACALTIAGAAAAPAEYSRPPEQTFLTFPEWYLVHSPAEYAAYLGSGAAPSGFPLFARIGQFWQGYAAMSRETAPYPFNGGYHLMIMVIGSSTTVEYGIKGLYEQIIGRLAEAVRGPGPMLPEERFAARYAQDYVDFIRVYPWYQFDFFARLNQLWQALPALARR
;
A
#
# COMPACT_ATOMS: atom_id res chain seq x y z
N MET A 1 -0.49 59.94 32.39
CA MET A 1 -1.53 59.31 31.53
C MET A 1 -0.86 58.91 30.21
N MET A 2 -0.58 57.62 30.03
CA MET A 2 0.01 57.06 28.81
C MET A 2 -1.09 56.42 27.94
N PRO A 3 -1.04 56.53 26.60
CA PRO A 3 -2.19 56.23 25.74
C PRO A 3 -2.36 54.73 25.51
N ALA A 4 -3.63 54.31 25.47
CA ALA A 4 -4.13 52.93 25.46
C ALA A 4 -3.82 52.09 24.19
N VAL A 5 -2.88 52.51 23.34
CA VAL A 5 -2.62 51.89 22.02
C VAL A 5 -1.40 50.96 22.01
N GLN A 6 -0.63 50.88 23.10
CA GLN A 6 0.56 50.01 23.18
C GLN A 6 0.28 48.58 23.64
N TRP A 7 -0.91 48.27 24.17
CA TRP A 7 -1.27 46.93 24.64
C TRP A 7 -1.59 45.94 23.50
N LEU A 8 -2.03 46.43 22.33
CA LEU A 8 -2.42 45.56 21.21
C LEU A 8 -1.24 45.06 20.34
N LYS A 9 -0.02 45.57 20.53
CA LYS A 9 1.18 45.05 19.83
C LYS A 9 1.95 43.95 20.59
N ARG A 10 1.49 43.57 21.79
CA ARG A 10 2.07 42.44 22.56
C ARG A 10 1.15 41.22 22.63
N ALA A 11 -0.04 41.30 22.04
CA ALA A 11 -0.99 40.20 21.90
C ALA A 11 -0.97 39.59 20.50
N ALA A 12 0.10 39.79 19.73
CA ALA A 12 0.43 38.90 18.62
C ALA A 12 0.86 37.59 19.27
N CYS A 13 -0.14 36.72 19.45
CA CYS A 13 -0.10 35.36 19.90
C CYS A 13 1.23 34.68 19.51
N ALA A 14 2.24 34.80 20.37
CA ALA A 14 3.24 33.77 20.53
C ALA A 14 2.48 32.61 21.13
N LEU A 15 1.76 31.87 20.28
CA LEU A 15 1.49 30.47 20.55
C LEU A 15 2.85 29.77 20.42
N THR A 16 3.75 30.04 21.37
CA THR A 16 4.81 29.12 21.69
C THR A 16 4.06 27.85 22.00
N ILE A 17 4.19 26.84 21.14
CA ILE A 17 3.73 25.49 21.45
C ILE A 17 4.65 25.03 22.59
N ALA A 18 4.37 25.51 23.80
CA ALA A 18 4.90 24.98 25.04
C ALA A 18 4.18 23.65 25.24
N GLY A 19 4.74 22.60 24.66
CA GLY A 19 4.14 21.27 24.75
C GLY A 19 4.46 20.32 23.61
N ALA A 20 5.66 20.33 23.03
CA ALA A 20 6.19 19.07 22.56
C ALA A 20 6.68 18.35 23.81
N ALA A 21 6.00 17.29 24.24
CA ALA A 21 6.71 16.27 24.99
C ALA A 21 7.86 15.85 24.08
N ALA A 22 9.07 16.33 24.37
CA ALA A 22 10.24 15.99 23.59
C ALA A 22 10.44 14.50 23.81
N ALA A 23 10.02 13.69 22.84
CA ALA A 23 10.38 12.29 22.82
C ALA A 23 11.91 12.23 23.03
N PRO A 24 12.41 11.28 23.83
CA PRO A 24 13.85 11.03 23.92
C PRO A 24 14.48 11.03 22.52
N ALA A 25 15.73 11.49 22.39
CA ALA A 25 16.36 11.70 21.09
C ALA A 25 16.32 10.44 20.21
N GLU A 26 16.38 9.26 20.82
CA GLU A 26 16.24 7.94 20.20
C GLU A 26 14.86 7.67 19.59
N TYR A 27 13.81 8.35 20.05
CA TYR A 27 12.44 8.29 19.52
C TYR A 27 12.08 9.51 18.69
N SER A 28 13.00 10.46 18.52
CA SER A 28 12.79 11.62 17.66
C SER A 28 12.87 11.23 16.19
N ARG A 29 11.77 11.38 15.47
CA ARG A 29 11.71 11.16 14.02
C ARG A 29 11.95 12.48 13.27
N PRO A 30 12.92 12.54 12.35
CA PRO A 30 13.10 13.70 11.48
C PRO A 30 11.87 13.98 10.59
N PRO A 31 11.57 15.25 10.25
CA PRO A 31 10.39 15.58 9.46
C PRO A 31 10.34 14.89 8.09
N GLU A 32 11.46 14.75 7.38
CA GLU A 32 11.52 14.14 6.05
C GLU A 32 11.14 12.65 6.09
N GLN A 33 11.55 11.94 7.14
CA GLN A 33 11.15 10.55 7.34
C GLN A 33 9.64 10.42 7.54
N THR A 34 8.99 11.43 8.13
CA THR A 34 7.53 11.46 8.30
C THR A 34 6.82 11.53 6.96
N PHE A 35 7.29 12.38 6.03
CA PHE A 35 6.76 12.41 4.65
C PHE A 35 7.01 11.10 3.91
N LEU A 36 8.22 10.56 4.01
CA LEU A 36 8.62 9.32 3.35
C LEU A 36 7.98 8.06 3.97
N THR A 37 7.28 8.18 5.10
CA THR A 37 6.45 7.09 5.66
C THR A 37 5.28 6.77 4.73
N PHE A 38 4.75 7.73 3.97
CA PHE A 38 3.65 7.47 3.02
C PHE A 38 3.99 6.40 1.97
N PRO A 39 5.05 6.54 1.14
CA PRO A 39 5.38 5.53 0.13
C PRO A 39 5.80 4.19 0.76
N GLU A 40 6.40 4.19 1.95
CA GLU A 40 6.70 2.95 2.69
C GLU A 40 5.41 2.16 3.02
N TRP A 41 4.42 2.83 3.61
CA TRP A 41 3.18 2.20 4.05
C TRP A 41 2.15 2.01 2.94
N TYR A 42 2.33 2.65 1.79
CA TYR A 42 1.48 2.45 0.62
C TYR A 42 1.35 0.95 0.30
N LEU A 43 2.45 0.18 0.35
CA LEU A 43 2.46 -1.26 0.02
C LEU A 43 1.74 -2.13 1.05
N VAL A 44 1.58 -1.66 2.29
CA VAL A 44 0.82 -2.33 3.34
C VAL A 44 -0.68 -2.12 3.13
N HIS A 45 -1.07 -0.93 2.66
CA HIS A 45 -2.48 -0.56 2.51
C HIS A 45 -3.04 -0.85 1.11
N SER A 46 -2.25 -0.74 0.05
CA SER A 46 -2.69 -0.95 -1.33
C SER A 46 -3.29 -2.33 -1.63
N PRO A 47 -2.89 -3.45 -0.98
CA PRO A 47 -3.53 -4.75 -1.21
C PRO A 47 -5.02 -4.77 -0.88
N ALA A 48 -5.50 -3.86 -0.01
CA ALA A 48 -6.92 -3.76 0.34
C ALA A 48 -7.79 -3.41 -0.87
N GLU A 49 -7.27 -2.63 -1.82
CA GLU A 49 -7.99 -2.30 -3.05
C GLU A 49 -8.19 -3.53 -3.94
N TYR A 50 -7.17 -4.39 -4.02
CA TYR A 50 -7.27 -5.63 -4.78
C TYR A 50 -8.21 -6.64 -4.11
N ALA A 51 -8.13 -6.79 -2.79
CA ALA A 51 -9.04 -7.64 -2.04
C ALA A 51 -10.49 -7.19 -2.19
N ALA A 52 -10.78 -5.89 -2.06
CA ALA A 52 -12.11 -5.34 -2.28
C ALA A 52 -12.59 -5.53 -3.72
N TYR A 53 -11.71 -5.35 -4.71
CA TYR A 53 -12.03 -5.55 -6.12
C TYR A 53 -12.44 -7.01 -6.39
N LEU A 54 -11.63 -7.98 -5.98
CA LEU A 54 -11.96 -9.40 -6.13
C LEU A 54 -13.20 -9.79 -5.33
N GLY A 55 -13.37 -9.23 -4.12
CA GLY A 55 -14.54 -9.46 -3.27
C GLY A 55 -15.85 -9.01 -3.89
N SER A 56 -15.83 -8.06 -4.84
CA SER A 56 -17.01 -7.65 -5.59
C SER A 56 -17.43 -8.65 -6.69
N GLY A 57 -16.66 -9.71 -6.90
CA GLY A 57 -16.85 -10.67 -7.99
C GLY A 57 -16.29 -10.19 -9.34
N ALA A 58 -15.54 -9.08 -9.34
CA ALA A 58 -14.88 -8.59 -10.53
C ALA A 58 -13.74 -9.53 -10.96
N ALA A 59 -13.54 -9.62 -12.26
CA ALA A 59 -12.59 -10.53 -12.86
C ALA A 59 -11.14 -10.02 -12.64
N PRO A 60 -10.20 -10.85 -12.16
CA PRO A 60 -8.83 -10.41 -11.85
C PRO A 60 -8.14 -9.66 -13.00
N SER A 61 -8.44 -10.01 -14.26
CA SER A 61 -7.83 -9.38 -15.43
C SER A 61 -8.20 -7.91 -15.65
N GLY A 62 -9.27 -7.47 -14.99
CA GLY A 62 -9.74 -6.09 -14.99
C GLY A 62 -9.06 -5.19 -13.95
N PHE A 63 -8.33 -5.73 -12.98
CA PHE A 63 -7.66 -4.92 -11.98
C PHE A 63 -6.46 -4.16 -12.58
N PRO A 64 -6.34 -2.83 -12.38
CA PRO A 64 -5.35 -2.03 -13.09
C PRO A 64 -3.95 -2.08 -12.45
N LEU A 65 -3.29 -3.24 -12.45
CA LEU A 65 -1.99 -3.48 -11.80
C LEU A 65 -0.91 -2.48 -12.22
N PHE A 66 -0.78 -2.18 -13.51
CA PHE A 66 0.20 -1.20 -14.01
C PHE A 66 -0.08 0.23 -13.51
N ALA A 67 -1.36 0.61 -13.35
CA ALA A 67 -1.69 1.90 -12.78
C ALA A 67 -1.28 1.99 -11.31
N ARG A 68 -1.32 0.88 -10.57
CA ARG A 68 -0.88 0.83 -9.15
C ARG A 68 0.63 0.97 -9.00
N ILE A 69 1.41 0.47 -9.96
CA ILE A 69 2.84 0.76 -10.06
C ILE A 69 3.04 2.28 -10.21
N GLY A 70 2.34 2.90 -11.17
CA GLY A 70 2.40 4.34 -11.40
C GLY A 70 2.01 5.15 -10.17
N GLN A 71 0.95 4.76 -9.47
CA GLN A 71 0.47 5.43 -8.25
C GLN A 71 1.52 5.40 -7.12
N PHE A 72 2.22 4.28 -6.93
CA PHE A 72 3.34 4.20 -5.98
C PHE A 72 4.43 5.22 -6.33
N TRP A 73 4.91 5.23 -7.57
CA TRP A 73 6.00 6.10 -8.00
C TRP A 73 5.61 7.58 -8.01
N GLN A 74 4.38 7.91 -8.38
CA GLN A 74 3.84 9.26 -8.27
C GLN A 74 3.79 9.73 -6.81
N GLY A 75 3.34 8.84 -5.92
CA GLY A 75 3.33 9.09 -4.48
C GLY A 75 4.71 9.33 -3.90
N TYR A 76 5.67 8.48 -4.23
CA TYR A 76 7.07 8.66 -3.85
C TYR A 76 7.66 9.96 -4.39
N ALA A 77 7.42 10.29 -5.66
CA ALA A 77 7.90 11.54 -6.25
C ALA A 77 7.27 12.77 -5.58
N ALA A 78 5.98 12.71 -5.22
CA ALA A 78 5.31 13.78 -4.50
C ALA A 78 5.94 13.99 -3.12
N MET A 79 6.09 12.93 -2.32
CA MET A 79 6.69 13.05 -0.99
C MET A 79 8.17 13.47 -1.05
N SER A 80 8.92 13.00 -2.05
CA SER A 80 10.32 13.41 -2.25
C SER A 80 10.46 14.91 -2.58
N ARG A 81 9.43 15.54 -3.17
CA ARG A 81 9.42 17.01 -3.36
C ARG A 81 9.16 17.73 -2.05
N GLU A 82 8.24 17.23 -1.24
CA GLU A 82 7.95 17.80 0.09
C GLU A 82 9.15 17.69 1.05
N THR A 83 10.06 16.75 0.81
CA THR A 83 11.27 16.59 1.63
C THR A 83 12.39 17.56 1.28
N ALA A 84 12.29 18.31 0.18
CA ALA A 84 13.36 19.19 -0.32
C ALA A 84 13.90 20.23 0.68
N PRO A 85 13.10 20.79 1.61
CA PRO A 85 13.59 21.72 2.63
C PRO A 85 14.42 21.07 3.76
N TYR A 86 14.49 19.74 3.84
CA TYR A 86 15.13 18.99 4.93
C TYR A 86 16.43 18.30 4.48
N PRO A 87 17.31 17.89 5.41
CA PRO A 87 18.47 17.08 5.09
C PRO A 87 18.10 15.79 4.35
N PHE A 88 18.88 15.41 3.35
CA PHE A 88 18.58 14.24 2.53
C PHE A 88 18.75 12.93 3.31
N ASN A 89 17.66 12.17 3.42
CA ASN A 89 17.64 10.88 4.11
C ASN A 89 17.89 9.72 3.13
N GLY A 90 19.14 9.56 2.69
CA GLY A 90 19.51 8.58 1.66
C GLY A 90 19.18 7.13 2.02
N GLY A 91 19.25 6.78 3.31
CA GLY A 91 18.88 5.43 3.79
C GLY A 91 17.42 5.12 3.54
N TYR A 92 16.52 6.06 3.85
CA TYR A 92 15.08 5.87 3.64
C TYR A 92 14.71 5.87 2.16
N HIS A 93 15.32 6.74 1.36
CA HIS A 93 15.14 6.73 -0.10
C HIS A 93 15.59 5.39 -0.71
N LEU A 94 16.72 4.83 -0.27
CA LEU A 94 17.18 3.51 -0.73
C LEU A 94 16.19 2.41 -0.36
N MET A 95 15.70 2.39 0.89
CA MET A 95 14.68 1.44 1.33
C MET A 95 13.43 1.52 0.45
N ILE A 96 12.92 2.73 0.19
CA ILE A 96 11.75 2.95 -0.67
C ILE A 96 12.01 2.47 -2.11
N MET A 97 13.22 2.71 -2.63
CA MET A 97 13.61 2.21 -3.96
C MET A 97 13.60 0.69 -4.03
N VAL A 98 14.10 0.00 -2.98
CA VAL A 98 14.10 -1.47 -2.91
C VAL A 98 12.67 -2.00 -2.91
N ILE A 99 11.82 -1.53 -1.99
CA ILE A 99 10.44 -2.01 -1.90
C ILE A 99 9.65 -1.66 -3.16
N GLY A 100 9.79 -0.44 -3.67
CA GLY A 100 9.11 0.03 -4.88
C GLY A 100 9.49 -0.73 -6.14
N SER A 101 10.78 -1.05 -6.30
CA SER A 101 11.26 -1.87 -7.42
C SER A 101 10.74 -3.30 -7.32
N SER A 102 10.75 -3.88 -6.10
CA SER A 102 10.22 -5.23 -5.89
C SER A 102 8.73 -5.33 -6.25
N THR A 103 7.92 -4.35 -5.83
CA THR A 103 6.49 -4.29 -6.19
C THR A 103 6.29 -4.03 -7.67
N THR A 104 7.13 -3.20 -8.30
CA THR A 104 7.08 -2.96 -9.75
C THR A 104 7.26 -4.26 -10.53
N VAL A 105 8.22 -5.10 -10.14
CA VAL A 105 8.43 -6.41 -10.74
C VAL A 105 7.24 -7.34 -10.48
N GLU A 106 6.78 -7.43 -9.23
CA GLU A 106 5.65 -8.28 -8.84
C GLU A 106 4.39 -7.95 -9.64
N TYR A 107 3.99 -6.67 -9.66
CA TYR A 107 2.78 -6.22 -10.35
C TYR A 107 2.97 -6.21 -11.86
N GLY A 108 4.18 -6.04 -12.36
CA GLY A 108 4.50 -6.18 -13.78
C GLY A 108 4.25 -7.61 -14.26
N ILE A 109 4.78 -8.61 -13.55
CA ILE A 109 4.58 -10.02 -13.87
C ILE A 109 3.10 -10.41 -13.75
N LYS A 110 2.45 -10.06 -12.63
CA LYS A 110 1.01 -10.31 -12.44
C LYS A 110 0.19 -9.62 -13.53
N GLY A 111 0.50 -8.37 -13.86
CA GLY A 111 -0.20 -7.59 -14.87
C GLY A 111 -0.12 -8.20 -16.26
N LEU A 112 1.07 -8.67 -16.67
CA LEU A 112 1.25 -9.38 -17.93
C LEU A 112 0.50 -10.71 -17.96
N TYR A 113 0.58 -11.48 -16.87
CA TYR A 113 -0.15 -12.74 -16.74
C TYR A 113 -1.66 -12.54 -16.89
N GLU A 114 -2.21 -11.56 -16.17
CA GLU A 114 -3.63 -11.25 -16.19
C GLU A 114 -4.10 -10.71 -17.54
N GLN A 115 -3.30 -9.87 -18.21
CA GLN A 115 -3.63 -9.36 -19.54
C GLN A 115 -3.62 -10.42 -20.63
N ILE A 116 -2.84 -11.48 -20.49
CA ILE A 116 -2.72 -12.54 -21.49
C ILE A 116 -3.58 -13.73 -21.08
N ILE A 117 -3.17 -14.44 -20.02
CA ILE A 117 -3.81 -15.69 -19.59
C ILE A 117 -5.15 -15.40 -18.93
N GLY A 118 -5.21 -14.43 -18.02
CA GLY A 118 -6.45 -14.06 -17.32
C GLY A 118 -7.55 -13.65 -18.29
N ARG A 119 -7.28 -12.70 -19.19
CA ARG A 119 -8.25 -12.26 -20.22
C ARG A 119 -8.70 -13.39 -21.13
N LEU A 120 -7.79 -14.25 -21.58
CA LEU A 120 -8.15 -15.39 -22.43
C LEU A 120 -9.02 -16.40 -21.66
N ALA A 121 -8.66 -16.73 -20.42
CA ALA A 121 -9.43 -17.65 -19.59
C ALA A 121 -10.84 -17.10 -19.31
N GLU A 122 -10.95 -15.81 -18.97
CA GLU A 122 -12.24 -15.14 -18.76
C GLU A 122 -13.08 -15.09 -20.05
N ALA A 123 -12.46 -14.85 -21.20
CA ALA A 123 -13.14 -14.85 -22.50
C ALA A 123 -13.66 -16.23 -22.89
N VAL A 124 -12.88 -17.29 -22.66
CA VAL A 124 -13.27 -18.69 -22.92
C VAL A 124 -14.36 -19.15 -21.96
N ARG A 125 -14.27 -18.77 -20.69
CA ARG A 125 -15.27 -19.09 -19.67
C ARG A 125 -16.62 -18.45 -19.99
N GLY A 126 -16.61 -17.21 -20.49
CA GLY A 126 -17.81 -16.41 -20.69
C GLY A 126 -18.47 -15.94 -19.38
N PRO A 127 -19.67 -15.35 -19.47
CA PRO A 127 -20.42 -14.90 -18.31
C PRO A 127 -20.87 -16.08 -17.45
N GLY A 128 -20.75 -15.95 -16.13
CA GLY A 128 -21.15 -17.01 -15.22
C GLY A 128 -20.91 -16.66 -13.76
N PRO A 129 -21.34 -17.54 -12.84
CA PRO A 129 -21.04 -17.37 -11.43
C PRO A 129 -19.53 -17.45 -11.19
N MET A 130 -19.06 -16.75 -10.16
CA MET A 130 -17.66 -16.75 -9.74
C MET A 130 -17.15 -18.18 -9.51
N LEU A 131 -16.03 -18.53 -10.13
CA LEU A 131 -15.44 -19.85 -10.02
C LEU A 131 -14.90 -20.08 -8.60
N PRO A 132 -14.83 -21.33 -8.14
CA PRO A 132 -14.35 -21.58 -6.78
C PRO A 132 -12.90 -21.14 -6.53
N GLU A 133 -12.03 -21.17 -7.54
CA GLU A 133 -10.68 -20.64 -7.52
C GLU A 133 -10.66 -19.10 -7.42
N GLU A 134 -11.58 -18.42 -8.11
CA GLU A 134 -11.74 -16.96 -8.00
C GLU A 134 -12.20 -16.61 -6.57
N ARG A 135 -13.14 -17.36 -6.00
CA ARG A 135 -13.56 -17.19 -4.60
C ARG A 135 -12.41 -17.46 -3.63
N PHE A 136 -11.55 -18.43 -3.93
CA PHE A 136 -10.35 -18.68 -3.13
C PHE A 136 -9.38 -17.50 -3.21
N ALA A 137 -9.12 -16.98 -4.40
CA ALA A 137 -8.26 -15.81 -4.60
C ALA A 137 -8.78 -14.57 -3.86
N ALA A 138 -10.09 -14.32 -3.90
CA ALA A 138 -10.72 -13.22 -3.16
C ALA A 138 -10.53 -13.37 -1.64
N ARG A 139 -10.77 -14.57 -1.09
CA ARG A 139 -10.53 -14.87 0.33
C ARG A 139 -9.06 -14.72 0.70
N TYR A 140 -8.16 -15.28 -0.11
CA TYR A 140 -6.72 -15.16 0.09
C TYR A 140 -6.27 -13.69 0.13
N ALA A 141 -6.76 -12.87 -0.79
CA ALA A 141 -6.42 -11.45 -0.84
C ALA A 141 -6.89 -10.72 0.42
N GLN A 142 -8.10 -11.01 0.91
CA GLN A 142 -8.61 -10.43 2.16
C GLN A 142 -7.84 -10.91 3.39
N ASP A 143 -7.58 -12.22 3.48
CA ASP A 143 -6.79 -12.81 4.57
C ASP A 143 -5.39 -12.17 4.66
N TYR A 144 -4.76 -11.89 3.51
CA TYR A 144 -3.47 -11.18 3.48
C TYR A 144 -3.58 -9.74 3.98
N VAL A 145 -4.65 -9.02 3.63
CA VAL A 145 -4.92 -7.65 4.10
C VAL A 145 -5.12 -7.60 5.61
N ASP A 146 -5.89 -8.55 6.16
CA ASP A 146 -6.15 -8.62 7.59
C ASP A 146 -4.87 -8.99 8.36
N PHE A 147 -4.02 -9.82 7.76
CA PHE A 147 -2.73 -10.20 8.31
C PHE A 147 -1.69 -9.06 8.30
N ILE A 148 -1.47 -8.44 7.14
CA ILE A 148 -0.34 -7.51 6.92
C ILE A 148 -0.44 -6.21 7.73
N ARG A 149 -1.64 -5.90 8.21
CA ARG A 149 -1.90 -4.74 9.09
C ARG A 149 -1.43 -4.98 10.53
N VAL A 150 -1.20 -6.24 10.91
CA VAL A 150 -0.86 -6.63 12.28
C VAL A 150 0.53 -7.26 12.34
N TYR A 151 0.87 -8.09 11.36
CA TYR A 151 2.10 -8.88 11.37
C TYR A 151 2.98 -8.58 10.15
N PRO A 152 4.31 -8.74 10.25
CA PRO A 152 5.21 -8.61 9.12
C PRO A 152 4.91 -9.64 8.02
N TRP A 153 4.97 -9.22 6.75
CA TRP A 153 4.60 -10.05 5.59
C TRP A 153 5.26 -11.42 5.54
N TYR A 154 6.53 -11.55 5.97
CA TYR A 154 7.30 -12.80 5.91
C TYR A 154 6.78 -13.87 6.87
N GLN A 155 5.89 -13.50 7.80
CA GLN A 155 5.22 -14.44 8.70
C GLN A 155 3.91 -14.99 8.10
N PHE A 156 3.45 -14.47 6.95
CA PHE A 156 2.27 -15.01 6.30
C PHE A 156 2.58 -16.36 5.67
N ASP A 157 1.77 -17.38 5.96
CA ASP A 157 2.02 -18.75 5.49
C ASP A 157 1.59 -18.93 4.02
N PHE A 158 2.38 -18.39 3.10
CA PHE A 158 2.15 -18.49 1.66
C PHE A 158 2.12 -19.96 1.19
N PHE A 159 2.90 -20.84 1.82
CA PHE A 159 2.97 -22.25 1.44
C PHE A 159 1.69 -23.01 1.81
N ALA A 160 1.13 -22.77 2.99
CA ALA A 160 -0.16 -23.34 3.35
C ALA A 160 -1.26 -22.89 2.39
N ARG A 161 -1.29 -21.60 2.02
CA ARG A 161 -2.26 -21.08 1.03
C ARG A 161 -2.09 -21.71 -0.35
N LEU A 162 -0.85 -21.88 -0.80
CA LEU A 162 -0.56 -22.55 -2.06
C LEU A 162 -1.01 -24.02 -2.03
N ASN A 163 -0.73 -24.75 -0.95
CA ASN A 163 -1.19 -26.12 -0.77
C ASN A 163 -2.72 -26.24 -0.77
N GLN A 164 -3.42 -25.32 -0.10
CA GLN A 164 -4.88 -25.27 -0.10
C GLN A 164 -5.44 -25.06 -1.51
N LEU A 165 -4.82 -24.19 -2.31
CA LEU A 165 -5.21 -23.99 -3.71
C LEU A 165 -5.09 -25.29 -4.51
N TRP A 166 -3.94 -25.97 -4.42
CA TRP A 166 -3.70 -27.23 -5.15
C TRP A 166 -4.55 -28.39 -4.67
N GLN A 167 -4.94 -28.44 -3.39
CA GLN A 167 -5.88 -29.43 -2.88
C GLN A 167 -7.32 -29.15 -3.30
N ALA A 168 -7.68 -27.88 -3.47
CA ALA A 168 -8.99 -27.49 -3.98
C ALA A 168 -9.15 -27.86 -5.46
N LEU A 169 -8.13 -27.62 -6.30
CA LEU A 169 -8.20 -27.80 -7.76
C LEU A 169 -8.74 -29.18 -8.25
N PRO A 170 -8.32 -30.35 -7.71
CA PRO A 170 -8.86 -31.67 -8.06
C PRO A 170 -10.34 -31.89 -7.72
N ALA A 171 -10.89 -31.12 -6.77
CA ALA A 171 -12.31 -31.12 -6.43
C ALA A 171 -13.10 -30.13 -7.30
N LEU A 172 -12.43 -29.14 -7.90
CA LEU A 172 -13.01 -28.10 -8.76
C LEU A 172 -13.10 -28.53 -10.23
N ALA A 173 -12.16 -29.34 -10.72
CA ALA A 173 -12.17 -29.88 -12.08
C ALA A 173 -13.19 -31.03 -12.31
N ARG A 174 -13.93 -31.45 -11.27
CA ARG A 174 -14.88 -32.59 -11.30
C ARG A 174 -16.36 -32.17 -11.22
N ARG A 175 -16.67 -30.90 -11.45
CA ARG A 175 -18.04 -30.37 -11.59
C ARG A 175 -18.18 -29.66 -12.92
#